data_AF-A0A3D1E4N6-F1
#
_entry.id   AF-A0A3D1E4N6-F1
#
_cell.length_a   1.000
_cell.length_b   1.000
_cell.length_c   1.000
_cell.angle_alpha   90.00
_cell.angle_beta   90.00
_cell.angle_gamma   90.00
#
_symmetry.space_group_name_H-M   'P 1'
#
loop_
_entity.id
_entity.type
_entity.pdbx_description
1 polymer ?
#
loop_
_entity_poly.entity_id
_entity_poly.type
_entity_poly.pdbx_seq_one_letter_code
_entity_poly.pdbx_strand_id
1 'polypeptide(L)' 'IDLRTRDRERKLLQKIESALRRIEDGTYGYCVETDEPINLRRLEARPIASLSLHAQEKHERMERIHRDD' A
#
# COMPACT_ATOMS: atom_id res chain seq x y z
N ILE A 1 1.13 6.87 -25.58
CA ILE A 1 1.23 6.25 -24.23
C ILE A 1 0.67 4.83 -24.35
N ASP A 2 1.48 3.82 -24.00
CA ASP A 2 1.07 2.41 -24.02
C ASP A 2 -0.08 2.16 -23.02
N LEU A 3 -1.03 1.29 -23.39
CA LEU A 3 -2.22 0.98 -22.58
C LEU A 3 -1.84 0.44 -21.19
N ARG A 4 -0.74 -0.31 -21.10
CA ARG A 4 -0.23 -0.85 -19.82
C ARG A 4 0.28 0.26 -18.90
N THR A 5 0.94 1.28 -19.45
CA THR A 5 1.42 2.43 -18.67
C THR A 5 0.24 3.20 -18.08
N ARG A 6 -0.79 3.46 -18.88
CA ARG A 6 -2.01 4.15 -18.42
C ARG A 6 -2.73 3.39 -17.30
N ASP A 7 -2.78 2.06 -17.38
CA ASP A 7 -3.39 1.25 -16.32
C ASP A 7 -2.62 1.34 -14.99
N ARG A 8 -1.29 1.35 -15.04
CA ARG A 8 -0.43 1.53 -13.85
C ARG A 8 -0.59 2.92 -13.24
N GLU A 9 -0.64 3.96 -14.07
CA GLU A 9 -0.89 5.33 -13.62
C GLU A 9 -2.26 5.46 -12.95
N ARG A 10 -3.31 4.87 -13.54
CA ARG A 10 -4.66 4.86 -12.94
C ARG A 10 -4.66 4.18 -11.56
N LYS A 11 -4.00 3.03 -11.43
CA LYS A 11 -3.86 2.32 -10.14
C LYS A 11 -3.06 3.13 -9.11
N LEU A 12 -2.04 3.86 -9.56
CA LEU A 12 -1.28 4.75 -8.68
C LEU A 12 -2.15 5.91 -8.16
N LEU A 13 -2.94 6.54 -9.03
CA LEU A 13 -3.89 7.60 -8.64
C LEU A 13 -4.88 7.10 -7.59
N GLN A 14 -5.45 5.91 -7.77
CA GLN A 14 -6.36 5.30 -6.78
C GLN A 14 -5.68 5.09 -5.41
N LYS A 15 -4.39 4.72 -5.39
CA LYS A 15 -3.63 4.58 -4.15
C LYS A 15 -3.38 5.93 -3.47
N ILE A 16 -3.13 6.98 -4.26
CA ILE A 16 -2.96 8.35 -3.74
C ILE A 16 -4.28 8.84 -3.13
N GLU A 17 -5.40 8.70 -3.83
CA GLU A 17 -6.72 9.06 -3.31
C GLU A 17 -7.05 8.30 -2.02
N SER A 18 -6.69 7.02 -1.95
CA SER A 18 -6.88 6.24 -0.72
C SER A 18 -6.02 6.75 0.43
N ALA A 19 -4.78 7.19 0.17
CA ALA A 19 -3.92 7.77 1.19
C ALA A 19 -4.48 9.11 1.68
N LEU A 20 -5.00 9.96 0.78
CA LEU A 20 -5.65 11.23 1.13
C LEU A 20 -6.88 11.03 2.02
N ARG A 21 -7.77 10.08 1.66
CA ARG A 21 -8.93 9.74 2.52
C ARG A 21 -8.52 9.32 3.92
N ARG A 22 -7.44 8.54 4.03
CA ARG A 22 -6.91 8.12 5.34
C ARG A 22 -6.33 9.27 6.16
N ILE A 23 -5.86 10.32 5.50
CA ILE A 23 -5.44 11.55 6.20
C ILE A 23 -6.67 12.25 6.76
N GLU A 24 -7.73 12.36 5.95
CA GLU A 24 -8.99 13.01 6.34
C GLU A 24 -9.69 12.28 7.50
N ASP A 25 -9.68 10.95 7.50
CA ASP A 25 -10.29 10.13 8.56
C ASP A 25 -9.37 9.87 9.77
N GLY A 26 -8.11 10.33 9.72
CA GLY A 26 -7.13 10.19 10.80
C GLY A 26 -6.45 8.82 10.91
N THR A 27 -6.69 7.90 9.99
CA THR A 27 -6.05 6.56 9.97
C THR A 27 -4.74 6.50 9.18
N TYR A 28 -4.29 7.63 8.62
CA TYR A 28 -3.02 7.69 7.91
C TYR A 28 -1.85 7.35 8.82
N GLY A 29 -0.95 6.52 8.31
CA GLY A 29 0.21 6.05 9.06
C GLY A 29 -0.02 4.80 9.89
N TYR A 30 -1.20 4.19 9.85
CA TYR A 30 -1.48 2.89 10.48
C TYR A 30 -1.66 1.78 9.43
N CYS A 31 -1.29 0.56 9.78
CA CYS A 31 -1.43 -0.61 8.91
C CYS A 31 -2.90 -0.98 8.77
N VAL A 32 -3.43 -1.08 7.55
CA VAL A 32 -4.85 -1.41 7.32
C VAL A 32 -5.23 -2.85 7.70
N GLU A 33 -4.25 -3.72 7.96
CA GLU A 33 -4.47 -5.11 8.37
C GLU A 33 -4.29 -5.34 9.87
N THR A 34 -3.39 -4.61 10.52
CA THR A 34 -2.99 -4.86 11.92
C THR A 34 -3.29 -3.71 12.85
N ASP A 35 -3.71 -2.55 12.33
CA ASP A 35 -3.85 -1.27 13.04
C ASP A 35 -2.58 -0.76 13.73
N GLU A 36 -1.43 -1.38 13.46
CA GLU A 36 -0.14 -0.96 14.02
C GLU A 36 0.44 0.23 13.25
N PRO A 37 1.20 1.13 13.92
CA PRO A 37 1.89 2.23 13.25
C PRO A 37 2.86 1.76 12.15
N ILE A 38 2.80 2.41 11.01
CA ILE A 38 3.77 2.28 9.91
C ILE A 38 4.97 3.18 10.22
N ASN A 39 6.18 2.64 10.06
CA ASN A 39 7.41 3.40 10.30
C ASN A 39 7.45 4.70 9.48
N LEU A 40 7.78 5.82 10.13
CA LEU A 40 7.81 7.13 9.48
C LEU A 40 8.73 7.18 8.26
N ARG A 41 9.94 6.59 8.34
CA ARG A 41 10.89 6.55 7.21
C ARG A 41 10.31 5.83 5.99
N ARG A 42 9.42 4.85 6.21
CA ARG A 42 8.69 4.16 5.13
C ARG A 42 7.65 5.06 4.49
N LEU A 43 6.92 5.84 5.29
CA LEU A 43 5.93 6.80 4.78
C LEU A 43 6.59 7.97 4.04
N GLU A 44 7.74 8.45 4.52
CA GLU A 44 8.55 9.46 3.82
C GLU A 44 9.02 8.94 2.44
N ALA A 45 9.49 7.69 2.38
CA ALA A 45 9.93 7.08 1.12
C ALA A 45 8.76 6.71 0.20
N ARG A 46 7.62 6.27 0.76
CA ARG A 46 6.42 5.83 0.04
C ARG A 46 5.15 6.25 0.79
N PRO A 47 4.64 7.47 0.54
CA PRO A 47 3.47 8.00 1.24
C PRO A 47 2.17 7.21 1.02
N ILE A 48 2.10 6.42 -0.04
CA ILE A 48 0.94 5.57 -0.38
C ILE A 48 0.95 4.20 0.33
N ALA A 49 1.90 3.94 1.23
CA ALA A 49 1.97 2.66 1.94
C ALA A 49 0.73 2.46 2.84
N SER A 50 0.01 1.35 2.61
CA SER A 50 -1.14 0.95 3.43
C SER A 50 -0.81 -0.11 4.48
N LEU A 51 0.32 -0.81 4.33
CA LEU A 51 0.74 -1.92 5.19
C LEU A 51 2.06 -1.62 5.91
N SER A 52 2.17 -2.15 7.12
CA SER A 52 3.45 -2.28 7.82
C SER A 52 4.40 -3.19 7.04
N LEU A 53 5.70 -3.15 7.35
CA LEU A 53 6.69 -3.99 6.67
C LEU A 53 6.38 -5.48 6.87
N HIS A 54 6.06 -5.87 8.11
CA HIS A 54 5.74 -7.26 8.45
C HIS A 54 4.46 -7.77 7.74
N ALA A 55 3.41 -6.94 7.70
CA ALA A 55 2.18 -7.28 6.98
C ALA A 55 2.44 -7.43 5.47
N GLN A 56 3.23 -6.53 4.89
CA GLN A 56 3.64 -6.62 3.49
C GLN A 56 4.43 -7.91 3.20
N GLU A 57 5.41 -8.26 4.04
CA GLU A 57 6.20 -9.50 3.89
C GLU A 57 5.32 -10.75 3.98
N LYS A 58 4.34 -10.76 4.90
CA LYS A 58 3.37 -11.84 5.02
C LYS A 58 2.50 -11.95 3.76
N HIS A 59 2.01 -10.83 3.23
CA HIS A 59 1.20 -10.78 2.02
C HIS A 59 1.98 -11.33 0.82
N GLU A 60 3.22 -10.88 0.62
CA GLU A 60 4.09 -11.35 -0.46
C GLU A 60 4.43 -12.83 -0.33
N ARG A 61 4.62 -13.34 0.90
CA ARG A 61 4.83 -14.78 1.13
C ARG A 61 3.60 -15.59 0.74
N MET A 62 2.41 -15.13 1.13
CA MET A 62 1.15 -15.80 0.79
C MET A 62 0.92 -15.79 -0.73
N GLU A 63 1.14 -14.65 -1.40
CA GLU A 63 1.00 -14.57 -2.86
C GLU A 63 1.96 -15.50 -3.62
N ARG A 64 3.18 -15.72 -3.09
CA ARG A 64 4.12 -16.69 -3.69
C ARG A 64 3.58 -18.12 -3.60
N ILE A 65 3.11 -18.54 -2.43
CA ILE A 65 2.56 -19.89 -2.23
C ILE A 65 1.43 -20.17 -3.22
N HIS A 66 0.48 -19.24 -3.37
CA HIS A 66 -0.67 -19.41 -4.28
C HIS A 66 -0.32 -19.37 -5.77
N ARG A 67 0.87 -18.91 -6.17
CA ARG A 67 1.31 -18.93 -7.58
C ARG A 67 1.98 -20.24 -7.97
N ASP A 68 2.44 -21.01 -6.98
CA ASP A 68 3.14 -22.27 -7.16
C ASP A 68 2.20 -23.49 -7.09
N ASP A 69 0.91 -23.26 -6.79
CA ASP A 69 -0.22 -24.21 -6.90
C ASP A 69 -0.98 -24.06 -8.23
#